data_AF-A0AAD5WEL2-F1
#
_entry.id   AF-A0AAD5WEL2-F1
#
_cell.length_a   1.000
_cell.length_b   1.000
_cell.length_c   1.000
_cell.angle_alpha   90.00
_cell.angle_beta   90.00
_cell.angle_gamma   90.00
#
_symmetry.space_group_name_H-M   'P 1'
#
loop_
_entity.id
_entity.type
_entity.pdbx_description
1 polymer ?
#
loop_
_entity_poly.entity_id
_entity_poly.type
_entity_poly.pdbx_seq_one_letter_code
_entity_poly.pdbx_strand_id
1 'polypeptide(L)'
;MKKANLQTVAEATCDMFQELCPQDLERNDVNVIAVPKAWYRIDVRSISPTFNDSPERMYWRTKQNIDYIYIMMHASQICDYYLQLEDDVEAADGYMRVIFNYLTFKSDSPWFIISFTSMGFIGRLFRSSDLKYMSYAIALYHHFKPVDWILYDLLTSRYCDPGKTHQECLANRRQYEISSGASQFQHIGKISSLEGKTQTIHDSRFGKGATQGKRGNPPANVTSSVRTKKFHEPQFGYDNYFAMWLLNVTSGDYVSMVFHEEILLTGVMFMSGLPPVPQYKLGPEALVYAFNNADERVHLGQFSSKGDFLLRLKGLLVTELRIEFTAPLQNEVVIDHILIDKQENS
;
A
#
# COMPACT_ATOMS: atom_id res chain seq x y z
N MET A 1 11.28 16.16 30.98
CA MET A 1 11.82 14.88 30.49
C MET A 1 13.33 15.00 30.30
N LYS A 2 14.13 14.05 30.79
CA LYS A 2 15.57 14.00 30.49
C LYS A 2 15.73 13.75 28.99
N LYS A 3 16.40 14.65 28.27
CA LYS A 3 16.81 14.41 26.87
C LYS A 3 17.78 13.23 26.90
N ALA A 4 17.32 12.03 26.52
CA ALA A 4 18.22 10.91 26.29
C ALA A 4 19.21 11.31 25.19
N ASN A 5 20.48 11.00 25.39
CA ASN A 5 21.50 11.21 24.38
C ASN A 5 21.19 10.27 23.19
N LEU A 6 21.14 10.80 21.96
CA LEU A 6 20.88 10.04 20.73
C LEU A 6 21.75 8.78 20.62
N GLN A 7 22.99 8.86 21.10
CA GLN A 7 23.93 7.74 21.10
C GLN A 7 23.49 6.63 22.07
N THR A 8 22.98 6.99 23.24
CA THR A 8 22.44 6.06 24.24
C THR A 8 21.13 5.40 23.78
N VAL A 9 20.32 6.10 22.97
CA VAL A 9 19.12 5.50 22.37
C VAL A 9 19.51 4.49 21.31
N ALA A 10 20.44 4.83 20.42
CA ALA A 10 20.93 3.90 19.40
C ALA A 10 21.59 2.67 20.02
N GLU A 11 22.41 2.84 21.06
CA GLU A 11 23.01 1.75 21.85
C GLU A 11 21.93 0.86 22.46
N ALA A 12 20.94 1.43 23.15
CA ALA A 12 19.83 0.65 23.71
C ALA A 12 18.98 -0.07 22.65
N THR A 13 18.81 0.53 21.47
CA THR A 13 18.13 -0.11 20.34
C THR A 13 18.95 -1.27 19.78
N CYS A 14 20.28 -1.11 19.66
CA CYS A 14 21.16 -2.21 19.29
C CYS A 14 21.09 -3.35 20.30
N ASP A 15 21.16 -3.04 21.60
CA ASP A 15 21.08 -4.05 22.67
C ASP A 15 19.75 -4.82 22.59
N MET A 16 18.64 -4.11 22.41
CA MET A 16 17.32 -4.73 22.23
C MET A 16 17.29 -5.68 21.01
N PHE A 17 17.83 -5.27 19.85
CA PHE A 17 17.87 -6.15 18.68
C PHE A 17 18.86 -7.32 18.84
N GLN A 18 19.94 -7.13 19.61
CA GLN A 18 20.88 -8.20 19.94
C GLN A 18 20.20 -9.30 20.77
N GLU A 19 19.25 -8.93 21.63
CA GLU A 19 18.44 -9.88 22.40
C GLU A 19 17.33 -10.54 21.57
N LEU A 20 16.65 -9.78 20.70
CA LEU A 20 15.48 -10.26 19.96
C LEU A 20 15.83 -11.04 18.69
N CYS A 21 16.83 -10.60 17.92
CA CYS A 21 17.18 -11.17 16.62
C CYS A 21 18.69 -11.08 16.30
N PRO A 22 19.56 -11.70 17.13
CA PRO A 22 21.02 -11.60 16.96
C PRO A 22 21.50 -12.10 15.59
N GLN A 23 20.88 -13.14 15.04
CA GLN A 23 21.26 -13.70 13.74
C GLN A 23 20.98 -12.74 12.57
N ASP A 24 19.91 -11.93 12.67
CA ASP A 24 19.55 -10.98 11.62
C ASP A 24 20.49 -9.77 11.63
N LEU A 25 20.99 -9.37 12.81
CA LEU A 25 22.06 -8.38 12.94
C LEU A 25 23.39 -8.89 12.34
N GLU A 26 23.79 -10.13 12.65
CA GLU A 26 25.01 -10.73 12.11
C GLU A 26 24.99 -10.84 10.59
N ARG A 27 23.81 -11.11 10.01
CA ARG A 27 23.60 -11.20 8.56
C ARG A 27 23.44 -9.86 7.87
N ASN A 28 23.39 -8.75 8.62
CA ASN A 28 23.02 -7.40 8.16
C ASN A 28 21.60 -7.33 7.54
N ASP A 29 20.71 -8.25 7.92
CA ASP A 29 19.28 -8.18 7.57
C ASP A 29 18.58 -7.06 8.37
N VAL A 30 19.13 -6.69 9.54
CA VAL A 30 18.73 -5.52 10.34
C VAL A 30 19.93 -4.59 10.51
N ASN A 31 19.73 -3.29 10.24
CA ASN A 31 20.75 -2.25 10.41
C ASN A 31 20.22 -1.13 11.31
N VAL A 32 20.96 -0.81 12.37
CA VAL A 32 20.65 0.33 13.25
C VAL A 32 21.50 1.52 12.83
N ILE A 33 20.86 2.63 12.53
CA ILE A 33 21.52 3.84 12.03
C ILE A 33 21.15 5.01 12.91
N ALA A 34 22.16 5.72 13.40
CA ALA A 34 21.98 6.95 14.15
C ALA A 34 22.41 8.15 13.30
N VAL A 35 21.52 9.12 13.13
CA VAL A 35 21.85 10.39 12.47
C VAL A 35 22.90 11.13 13.31
N PRO A 36 24.06 11.51 12.74
CA PRO A 36 25.11 12.19 13.50
C PRO A 36 24.61 13.53 14.05
N LYS A 37 25.02 13.87 15.28
CA LYS A 37 24.62 15.13 15.94
C LYS A 37 24.90 16.39 15.11
N ALA A 38 25.88 16.35 14.22
CA ALA A 38 26.21 17.45 13.32
C ALA A 38 25.09 17.81 12.34
N TRP A 39 24.21 16.86 11.99
CA TRP A 39 23.05 17.11 11.13
C TRP A 39 21.95 17.90 11.84
N TYR A 40 21.88 17.83 13.17
CA TYR A 40 20.89 18.55 13.97
C TYR A 40 21.38 19.92 14.45
N ARG A 41 22.32 20.54 13.73
CA ARG A 41 22.71 21.94 13.96
C ARG A 41 21.62 22.89 13.45
N ILE A 42 20.38 22.62 13.85
CA ILE A 42 19.19 23.41 13.57
C ILE A 42 19.08 24.45 14.69
N ASP A 43 19.28 25.72 14.38
CA ASP A 43 18.92 26.78 15.32
C ASP A 43 17.40 27.01 15.24
N VAL A 44 16.67 26.50 16.22
CA VAL A 44 15.20 26.64 16.31
C VAL A 44 14.76 28.10 16.31
N ARG A 45 15.60 29.00 16.84
CA ARG A 45 15.30 30.45 16.85
C ARG A 45 15.43 31.08 15.47
N SER A 46 16.15 30.43 14.56
CA SER A 46 16.29 30.82 13.16
C SER A 46 15.17 30.27 12.26
N ILE A 47 14.33 29.35 12.77
CA ILE A 47 13.20 28.81 12.02
C ILE A 47 11.98 29.71 12.24
N SER A 48 11.58 30.42 11.21
CA SER A 48 10.33 31.18 11.21
C SER A 48 9.14 30.23 11.45
N PRO A 49 8.31 30.46 12.48
CA PRO A 49 7.09 29.68 12.67
C PRO A 49 6.18 29.77 11.44
N THR A 50 5.61 28.64 11.06
CA THR A 50 4.63 28.55 9.97
C THR A 50 3.40 27.80 10.45
N PHE A 51 2.24 28.02 9.83
CA PHE A 51 0.99 27.27 10.11
C PHE A 51 0.53 27.31 11.57
N ASN A 52 0.89 28.37 12.31
CA ASN A 52 0.58 28.52 13.73
C ASN A 52 1.17 27.40 14.61
N ASP A 53 2.29 26.79 14.17
CA ASP A 53 3.03 25.79 14.94
C ASP A 53 3.82 26.45 16.07
N SER A 54 3.85 25.79 17.24
CA SER A 54 4.74 26.21 18.34
C SER A 54 6.22 25.99 17.96
N PRO A 55 7.18 26.68 18.60
CA PRO A 55 8.61 26.44 18.37
C PRO A 55 9.02 24.97 18.56
N GLU A 56 8.40 24.26 19.51
CA GLU A 56 8.64 22.84 19.75
C GLU A 56 8.16 22.01 18.57
N ARG A 57 6.95 22.25 18.07
CA ARG A 57 6.42 21.54 16.89
C ARG A 57 7.27 21.82 15.65
N MET A 58 7.70 23.07 15.47
CA MET A 58 8.61 23.47 14.40
C MET A 58 9.93 22.69 14.47
N TYR A 59 10.54 22.60 15.65
CA TYR A 59 11.75 21.80 15.84
C TYR A 59 11.53 20.33 15.49
N TRP A 60 10.45 19.71 15.99
CA TRP A 60 10.20 18.27 15.79
C TRP A 60 9.94 17.90 14.33
N ARG A 61 9.10 18.66 13.62
CA ARG A 61 8.85 18.39 12.19
C ARG A 61 10.12 18.62 11.34
N THR A 62 10.94 19.61 11.69
CA THR A 62 12.20 19.87 11.00
C THR A 62 13.22 18.77 11.27
N LYS A 63 13.33 18.33 12.53
CA LYS A 63 14.17 17.17 12.89
C LYS A 63 13.74 15.92 12.12
N GLN A 64 12.44 15.62 12.08
CA GLN A 64 11.89 14.47 11.36
C GLN A 64 12.23 14.53 9.86
N ASN A 65 12.10 15.70 9.22
CA ASN A 65 12.52 15.88 7.85
C ASN A 65 14.02 15.56 7.65
N ILE A 66 14.90 15.98 8.58
CA ILE A 66 16.33 15.65 8.53
C ILE A 66 16.57 14.14 8.69
N ASP A 67 15.85 13.50 9.61
CA ASP A 67 15.91 12.05 9.81
C ASP A 67 15.57 11.30 8.52
N TYR A 68 14.50 11.72 7.83
CA TYR A 68 14.06 11.17 6.55
C TYR A 68 15.05 11.40 5.42
N ILE A 69 15.65 12.58 5.30
CA ILE A 69 16.74 12.80 4.34
C ILE A 69 17.87 11.79 4.56
N TYR A 70 18.32 11.65 5.81
CA TYR A 70 19.46 10.79 6.13
C TYR A 70 19.19 9.32 5.79
N ILE A 71 18.07 8.77 6.26
CA ILE A 71 17.74 7.36 6.04
C ILE A 71 17.41 7.08 4.58
N MET A 72 16.73 7.98 3.86
CA MET A 72 16.44 7.79 2.44
C MET A 72 17.71 7.84 1.58
N MET A 73 18.63 8.75 1.89
CA MET A 73 19.92 8.82 1.19
C MET A 73 20.72 7.55 1.43
N HIS A 74 20.77 7.05 2.66
CA HIS A 74 21.44 5.79 2.96
C HIS A 74 20.78 4.61 2.26
N ALA A 75 19.46 4.46 2.38
CA ALA A 75 18.70 3.37 1.77
C ALA A 75 18.86 3.33 0.25
N SER A 76 18.90 4.49 -0.42
CA SER A 76 19.08 4.58 -1.87
C SER A 76 20.34 3.90 -2.42
N GLN A 77 21.33 3.64 -1.56
CA GLN A 77 22.59 3.00 -1.93
C GLN A 77 22.61 1.49 -1.68
N ILE A 78 21.63 0.94 -0.94
CA ILE A 78 21.69 -0.45 -0.44
C ILE A 78 20.43 -1.26 -0.74
N CYS A 79 19.35 -0.65 -1.24
CA CYS A 79 18.13 -1.37 -1.58
C CYS A 79 17.56 -0.93 -2.94
N ASP A 80 16.73 -1.78 -3.55
CA ASP A 80 15.99 -1.45 -4.78
C ASP A 80 14.71 -0.65 -4.49
N TYR A 81 14.12 -0.88 -3.32
CA TYR A 81 12.87 -0.26 -2.88
C TYR A 81 12.99 0.19 -1.41
N TYR A 82 12.33 1.31 -1.09
CA TYR A 82 12.29 1.88 0.24
C TYR A 82 10.85 2.05 0.72
N LEU A 83 10.51 1.43 1.83
CA LEU A 83 9.23 1.59 2.53
C LEU A 83 9.44 2.40 3.79
N GLN A 84 8.85 3.59 3.86
CA GLN A 84 8.87 4.39 5.09
C GLN A 84 7.90 3.81 6.12
N LEU A 85 8.41 3.54 7.32
CA LEU A 85 7.62 3.25 8.52
C LEU A 85 8.01 4.22 9.64
N GLU A 86 7.15 4.32 10.65
CA GLU A 86 7.36 5.11 11.87
C GLU A 86 7.33 4.18 13.09
N ASP A 87 7.56 4.72 14.28
CA ASP A 87 7.34 4.03 15.55
C ASP A 87 5.85 3.76 15.80
N ASP A 88 5.56 2.88 16.76
CA ASP A 88 4.21 2.47 17.15
C ASP A 88 3.33 2.02 15.98
N VAL A 89 3.88 1.25 15.03
CA VAL A 89 3.12 0.70 13.89
C VAL A 89 2.83 -0.79 14.10
N GLU A 90 1.56 -1.16 13.98
CA GLU A 90 1.09 -2.53 13.82
C GLU A 90 0.93 -2.86 12.33
N ALA A 91 1.44 -4.02 11.90
CA ALA A 91 1.33 -4.50 10.53
C ALA A 91 0.16 -5.50 10.39
N ALA A 92 -0.55 -5.44 9.27
CA ALA A 92 -1.61 -6.40 8.96
C ALA A 92 -1.03 -7.78 8.61
N ASP A 93 -1.75 -8.85 8.94
CA ASP A 93 -1.35 -10.19 8.51
C ASP A 93 -1.22 -10.28 6.99
N GLY A 94 -0.09 -10.80 6.51
CA GLY A 94 0.18 -10.92 5.08
C GLY A 94 0.60 -9.62 4.39
N TYR A 95 0.92 -8.54 5.13
CA TYR A 95 1.33 -7.26 4.55
C TYR A 95 2.45 -7.37 3.50
N MET A 96 3.47 -8.19 3.76
CA MET A 96 4.56 -8.41 2.81
C MET A 96 4.05 -9.00 1.49
N ARG A 97 3.11 -9.95 1.56
CA ARG A 97 2.50 -10.57 0.37
C ARG A 97 1.77 -9.53 -0.47
N VAL A 98 1.03 -8.63 0.18
CA VAL A 98 0.38 -7.49 -0.49
C VAL A 98 1.42 -6.59 -1.15
N ILE A 99 2.46 -6.17 -0.43
CA ILE A 99 3.51 -5.28 -0.97
C ILE A 99 4.20 -5.89 -2.18
N PHE A 100 4.68 -7.12 -2.09
CA PHE A 100 5.40 -7.78 -3.19
C PHE A 100 4.51 -8.05 -4.40
N ASN A 101 3.23 -8.36 -4.19
CA ASN A 101 2.29 -8.52 -5.30
C ASN A 101 2.02 -7.19 -6.01
N TYR A 102 1.90 -6.07 -5.28
CA TYR A 102 1.81 -4.74 -5.89
C TYR A 102 3.07 -4.38 -6.68
N LEU A 103 4.27 -4.65 -6.14
CA LEU A 103 5.54 -4.44 -6.85
C LEU A 103 5.61 -5.24 -8.15
N THR A 104 5.24 -6.52 -8.09
CA THR A 104 5.22 -7.41 -9.26
C THR A 104 4.19 -6.93 -10.28
N PHE A 105 2.96 -6.64 -9.84
CA PHE A 105 1.85 -6.26 -10.70
C PHE A 105 2.03 -4.89 -11.36
N LYS A 106 2.73 -3.96 -10.69
CA LYS A 106 3.00 -2.60 -11.19
C LYS A 106 4.45 -2.42 -11.67
N SER A 107 5.17 -3.50 -11.94
CA SER A 107 6.58 -3.48 -12.39
C SER A 107 6.77 -2.63 -13.66
N ASP A 108 5.90 -2.82 -14.65
CA ASP A 108 5.93 -2.09 -15.93
C ASP A 108 5.19 -0.72 -15.89
N SER A 109 4.64 -0.32 -14.75
CA SER A 109 3.87 0.92 -14.62
C SER A 109 4.75 2.09 -14.13
N PRO A 110 4.60 3.30 -14.70
CA PRO A 110 5.39 4.47 -14.33
C PRO A 110 4.83 5.13 -13.05
N TRP A 111 4.82 4.42 -11.92
CA TRP A 111 4.43 5.00 -10.63
C TRP A 111 5.59 5.72 -9.94
N PHE A 112 5.31 6.69 -9.07
CA PHE A 112 6.31 7.34 -8.21
C PHE A 112 6.25 6.84 -6.77
N ILE A 113 5.03 6.58 -6.28
CA ILE A 113 4.80 6.14 -4.91
C ILE A 113 3.64 5.14 -4.84
N ILE A 114 3.80 4.09 -4.03
CA ILE A 114 2.72 3.19 -3.65
C ILE A 114 2.45 3.35 -2.15
N SER A 115 1.22 3.69 -1.80
CA SER A 115 0.77 3.94 -0.43
C SER A 115 0.01 2.75 0.13
N PHE A 116 0.49 2.19 1.24
CA PHE A 116 -0.12 1.04 1.94
C PHE A 116 -0.91 1.42 3.19
N THR A 117 -1.14 2.70 3.43
CA THR A 117 -2.03 3.23 4.47
C THR A 117 -2.39 4.68 4.14
N SER A 118 -3.50 5.19 4.64
CA SER A 118 -3.84 6.62 4.50
C SER A 118 -3.17 7.51 5.56
N MET A 119 -2.49 6.92 6.55
CA MET A 119 -1.95 7.63 7.71
C MET A 119 -0.63 8.34 7.41
N GLY A 120 -0.71 9.64 7.12
CA GLY A 120 0.46 10.52 7.02
C GLY A 120 1.52 9.97 6.07
N PHE A 121 2.76 9.88 6.54
CA PHE A 121 3.92 9.45 5.76
C PHE A 121 4.28 7.98 5.94
N ILE A 122 3.47 7.24 6.73
CA ILE A 122 3.65 5.81 7.00
C ILE A 122 3.26 5.00 5.76
N GLY A 123 3.94 3.87 5.56
CA GLY A 123 3.63 2.90 4.51
C GLY A 123 3.79 3.45 3.10
N ARG A 124 4.70 4.43 2.91
CA ARG A 124 5.02 5.05 1.63
C ARG A 124 6.18 4.29 0.98
N LEU A 125 5.90 3.60 -0.12
CA LEU A 125 6.89 2.82 -0.86
C LEU A 125 7.39 3.61 -2.08
N PHE A 126 8.70 3.69 -2.22
CA PHE A 126 9.40 4.33 -3.33
C PHE A 126 10.37 3.34 -4.00
N ARG A 127 10.64 3.54 -5.30
CA ARG A 127 11.85 2.98 -5.91
C ARG A 127 13.06 3.76 -5.40
N SER A 128 14.17 3.09 -5.12
CA SER A 128 15.39 3.76 -4.69
C SER A 128 15.93 4.75 -5.74
N SER A 129 15.71 4.48 -7.02
CA SER A 129 16.03 5.39 -8.13
C SER A 129 15.30 6.74 -8.06
N ASP A 130 14.12 6.75 -7.43
CA ASP A 130 13.23 7.90 -7.31
C ASP A 130 13.36 8.61 -5.95
N LEU A 131 13.95 7.96 -4.94
CA LEU A 131 14.12 8.53 -3.59
C LEU A 131 14.84 9.88 -3.60
N LYS A 132 15.82 10.08 -4.49
CA LYS A 132 16.54 11.35 -4.63
C LYS A 132 15.61 12.55 -4.81
N TYR A 133 14.50 12.39 -5.54
CA TYR A 133 13.54 13.47 -5.75
C TYR A 133 12.82 13.83 -4.46
N MET A 134 12.45 12.82 -3.66
CA MET A 134 11.85 13.04 -2.34
C MET A 134 12.88 13.66 -1.39
N SER A 135 14.10 13.12 -1.30
CA SER A 135 15.14 13.65 -0.41
C SER A 135 15.51 15.10 -0.76
N TYR A 136 15.59 15.46 -2.04
CA TYR A 136 15.85 16.85 -2.45
C TYR A 136 14.68 17.77 -2.13
N ALA A 137 13.43 17.33 -2.32
CA ALA A 137 12.26 18.12 -1.94
C ALA A 137 12.23 18.36 -0.42
N ILE A 138 12.54 17.33 0.38
CA ILE A 138 12.64 17.50 1.84
C ILE A 138 13.77 18.45 2.17
N ALA A 139 14.95 18.31 1.58
CA ALA A 139 16.08 19.22 1.81
C ALA A 139 15.74 20.67 1.48
N LEU A 140 14.98 20.93 0.42
CA LEU A 140 14.55 22.27 0.05
C LEU A 140 13.52 22.86 1.03
N TYR A 141 12.62 22.03 1.56
CA TYR A 141 11.46 22.49 2.33
C TYR A 141 11.46 22.12 3.83
N HIS A 142 12.51 21.49 4.35
CA HIS A 142 12.54 20.91 5.70
C HIS A 142 12.24 21.89 6.85
N HIS A 143 12.52 23.18 6.65
CA HIS A 143 12.21 24.26 7.59
C HIS A 143 10.77 24.79 7.46
N PHE A 144 10.16 24.64 6.28
CA PHE A 144 8.92 25.31 5.93
C PHE A 144 7.69 24.43 6.08
N LYS A 145 7.80 23.13 5.80
CA LYS A 145 6.64 22.22 5.77
C LYS A 145 6.94 20.86 6.42
N PRO A 146 5.92 20.20 7.00
CA PRO A 146 6.04 18.79 7.38
C PRO A 146 6.14 17.91 6.13
N VAL A 147 6.72 16.71 6.26
CA VAL A 147 7.02 15.82 5.13
C VAL A 147 5.81 15.49 4.25
N ASP A 148 4.62 15.31 4.84
CA ASP A 148 3.40 14.97 4.11
C ASP A 148 3.01 16.05 3.10
N TRP A 149 3.22 17.31 3.51
CA TRP A 149 2.88 18.47 2.69
C TRP A 149 3.94 18.67 1.61
N ILE A 150 5.20 18.38 1.93
CA ILE A 150 6.29 18.36 0.94
C ILE A 150 6.01 17.31 -0.13
N LEU A 151 5.57 16.10 0.25
CA LEU A 151 5.18 15.05 -0.69
C LEU A 151 4.01 15.50 -1.56
N TYR A 152 2.97 16.09 -0.96
CA TYR A 152 1.82 16.61 -1.70
C TYR A 152 2.24 17.68 -2.72
N ASP A 153 3.10 18.62 -2.34
CA ASP A 153 3.62 19.66 -3.23
C ASP A 153 4.46 19.06 -4.35
N LEU A 154 5.31 18.07 -4.04
CA LEU A 154 6.14 17.38 -5.02
C LEU A 154 5.28 16.68 -6.07
N LEU A 155 4.26 15.92 -5.63
CA LEU A 155 3.34 15.23 -6.53
C LEU A 155 2.54 16.21 -7.38
N THR A 156 2.03 17.28 -6.78
CA THR A 156 1.32 18.34 -7.50
C THR A 156 2.23 18.99 -8.55
N SER A 157 3.46 19.35 -8.17
CA SER A 157 4.40 20.02 -9.08
C SER A 157 4.86 19.13 -10.22
N ARG A 158 4.96 17.81 -10.00
CA ARG A 158 5.40 16.86 -11.03
C ARG A 158 4.29 16.49 -12.01
N TYR A 159 3.05 16.40 -11.54
CA TYR A 159 1.98 15.73 -12.28
C TYR A 159 0.73 16.57 -12.50
N CYS A 160 0.67 17.81 -12.02
CA CYS A 160 -0.49 18.67 -12.25
C CYS A 160 -0.15 19.83 -13.17
N ASP A 161 -0.99 20.03 -14.17
CA ASP A 161 -0.98 21.21 -15.03
C ASP A 161 -1.57 22.41 -14.26
N PRO A 162 -0.82 23.51 -14.07
CA PRO A 162 -1.31 24.71 -13.38
C PRO A 162 -2.56 25.33 -14.01
N GLY A 163 -2.82 25.09 -15.29
CA GLY A 163 -4.02 25.56 -15.99
C GLY A 163 -5.27 24.70 -15.77
N LYS A 164 -5.15 23.56 -15.08
CA LYS A 164 -6.24 22.61 -14.87
C LYS A 164 -6.85 22.72 -13.47
N THR A 165 -8.07 22.21 -13.35
CA THR A 165 -8.77 22.18 -12.06
C THR A 165 -8.10 21.22 -11.09
N HIS A 166 -8.37 21.40 -9.79
CA HIS A 166 -7.88 20.49 -8.77
C HIS A 166 -8.35 19.03 -8.99
N GLN A 167 -9.57 18.84 -9.48
CA GLN A 167 -10.09 17.49 -9.77
C GLN A 167 -9.35 16.81 -10.91
N GLU A 168 -9.02 17.53 -11.98
CA GLU A 168 -8.20 17.02 -13.08
C GLU A 168 -6.78 16.68 -12.59
N CYS A 169 -6.19 17.52 -11.74
CA CYS A 169 -4.90 17.24 -11.08
C CYS A 169 -4.94 15.94 -10.27
N LEU A 170 -5.96 15.76 -9.42
CA LEU A 170 -6.13 14.52 -8.65
C LEU A 170 -6.33 13.31 -9.59
N ALA A 171 -7.07 13.48 -10.69
CA ALA A 171 -7.27 12.42 -11.66
C ALA A 171 -5.95 11.97 -12.30
N ASN A 172 -5.12 12.92 -12.74
CA ASN A 172 -3.83 12.64 -13.38
C ASN A 172 -2.82 12.03 -12.40
N ARG A 173 -2.82 12.47 -11.14
CA ARG A 173 -1.93 11.94 -10.10
C ARG A 173 -2.15 10.46 -9.80
N ARG A 174 -3.37 9.93 -9.96
CA ARG A 174 -3.71 8.53 -9.60
C ARG A 174 -2.85 7.47 -10.31
N GLN A 175 -2.32 7.77 -11.49
CA GLN A 175 -1.41 6.86 -12.19
C GLN A 175 -0.03 6.76 -11.50
N TYR A 176 0.40 7.85 -10.86
CA TYR A 176 1.74 7.99 -10.26
C TYR A 176 1.72 7.76 -8.74
N GLU A 177 0.58 8.00 -8.11
CA GLU A 177 0.32 7.83 -6.68
C GLU A 177 -0.70 6.69 -6.49
N ILE A 178 -0.18 5.47 -6.41
CA ILE A 178 -1.00 4.28 -6.28
C ILE A 178 -1.34 4.08 -4.80
N SER A 179 -2.60 3.77 -4.49
CA SER A 179 -3.02 3.31 -3.16
C SER A 179 -3.34 1.82 -3.21
N SER A 180 -2.90 1.05 -2.21
CA SER A 180 -3.32 -0.34 -2.05
C SER A 180 -4.82 -0.48 -1.74
N GLY A 181 -5.44 0.62 -1.31
CA GLY A 181 -6.82 0.68 -0.83
C GLY A 181 -6.96 0.13 0.59
N ALA A 182 -6.44 -1.08 0.86
CA ALA A 182 -6.45 -1.69 2.17
C ALA A 182 -5.20 -1.31 2.97
N SER A 183 -5.39 -0.74 4.16
CA SER A 183 -4.29 -0.39 5.06
C SER A 183 -3.55 -1.63 5.55
N GLN A 184 -2.24 -1.65 5.34
CA GLN A 184 -1.33 -2.67 5.80
C GLN A 184 -0.60 -2.27 7.09
N PHE A 185 -0.71 -1.01 7.48
CA PHE A 185 -0.05 -0.44 8.65
C PHE A 185 -1.02 0.46 9.44
N GLN A 186 -1.07 0.27 10.75
CA GLN A 186 -1.87 1.04 11.70
C GLN A 186 -0.99 1.62 12.79
N HIS A 187 -1.04 2.93 13.00
CA HIS A 187 -0.36 3.57 14.12
C HIS A 187 -1.15 3.34 15.43
N ILE A 188 -0.53 2.75 16.44
CA ILE A 188 -1.15 2.37 17.72
C ILE A 188 -0.75 3.26 18.90
N GLY A 189 0.22 4.16 18.71
CA GLY A 189 0.68 5.10 19.72
C GLY A 189 -0.41 6.12 20.07
N LYS A 190 -0.82 6.16 21.34
CA LYS A 190 -1.93 7.02 21.83
C LYS A 190 -1.46 8.33 22.46
N ILE A 191 -0.26 8.34 23.02
CA ILE A 191 0.30 9.47 23.77
C ILE A 191 1.50 10.00 22.99
N SER A 192 1.40 11.23 22.50
CA SER A 192 2.52 11.88 21.83
C SER A 192 3.57 12.35 22.83
N SER A 193 4.82 12.40 22.41
CA SER A 193 5.89 13.12 23.13
C SER A 193 5.68 14.65 23.15
N LEU A 194 4.74 15.18 22.33
CA LEU A 194 4.28 16.56 22.42
C LEU A 194 3.19 16.67 23.50
N GLU A 195 3.41 17.55 24.47
CA GLU A 195 2.51 17.77 25.61
C GLU A 195 1.09 18.12 25.13
N GLY A 196 0.09 17.42 25.67
CA GLY A 196 -1.32 17.62 25.36
C GLY A 196 -1.82 17.03 24.03
N LYS A 197 -0.96 16.34 23.25
CA LYS A 197 -1.39 15.70 21.99
C LYS A 197 -1.70 14.21 22.20
N THR A 198 -2.99 13.89 22.35
CA THR A 198 -3.50 12.52 22.29
C THR A 198 -3.76 12.16 20.83
N GLN A 199 -3.20 11.05 20.36
CA GLN A 199 -3.50 10.53 19.03
C GLN A 199 -4.69 9.57 19.11
N THR A 200 -5.77 9.89 18.41
CA THR A 200 -7.00 9.10 18.35
C THR A 200 -7.30 8.57 16.95
N ILE A 201 -6.47 8.93 15.96
CA ILE A 201 -6.63 8.48 14.58
C ILE A 201 -6.38 6.97 14.53
N HIS A 202 -7.43 6.24 14.18
CA HIS A 202 -7.41 4.81 13.97
C HIS A 202 -8.19 4.49 12.69
N ASP A 203 -7.64 3.65 11.84
CA ASP A 203 -8.34 3.15 10.67
C ASP A 203 -9.38 2.12 11.11
N SER A 204 -10.66 2.51 11.09
CA SER A 204 -11.77 1.64 11.47
C SER A 204 -11.93 0.40 10.58
N ARG A 205 -11.26 0.33 9.44
CA ARG A 205 -11.26 -0.75 8.44
C ARG A 205 -10.01 -1.63 8.49
N PHE A 206 -8.98 -1.26 9.25
CA PHE A 206 -7.74 -2.04 9.39
C PHE A 206 -8.04 -3.48 9.84
N GLY A 207 -7.49 -4.46 9.11
CA GLY A 207 -7.67 -5.90 9.38
C GLY A 207 -9.07 -6.46 9.11
N LYS A 208 -10.01 -5.68 8.54
CA LYS A 208 -11.41 -6.11 8.36
C LYS A 208 -11.77 -6.56 6.93
N GLY A 209 -10.78 -6.67 6.03
CA GLY A 209 -11.01 -6.97 4.61
C GLY A 209 -11.78 -5.86 3.90
N ALA A 210 -11.51 -4.61 4.28
CA ALA A 210 -12.21 -3.44 3.79
C ALA A 210 -11.20 -2.38 3.33
N THR A 211 -11.36 -1.86 2.12
CA THR A 211 -10.55 -0.75 1.62
C THR A 211 -10.93 0.57 2.28
N GLN A 212 -10.04 1.57 2.31
CA GLN A 212 -10.39 2.99 2.49
C GLN A 212 -10.46 3.77 1.17
N GLY A 213 -10.01 3.20 0.05
CA GLY A 213 -9.91 3.88 -1.25
C GLY A 213 -10.49 3.07 -2.41
N LYS A 214 -10.71 3.74 -3.55
CA LYS A 214 -11.13 3.07 -4.79
C LYS A 214 -9.92 2.48 -5.50
N ARG A 215 -10.01 1.21 -5.94
CA ARG A 215 -8.97 0.57 -6.75
C ARG A 215 -9.15 0.79 -8.26
N GLY A 216 -10.27 1.37 -8.69
CA GLY A 216 -10.48 1.80 -10.08
C GLY A 216 -10.79 0.67 -11.07
N ASN A 217 -11.30 -0.45 -10.58
CA ASN A 217 -11.69 -1.56 -11.45
C ASN A 217 -12.80 -1.15 -12.44
N PRO A 218 -12.86 -1.74 -13.65
CA PRO A 218 -13.91 -1.46 -14.62
C PRO A 218 -15.30 -1.79 -14.06
N PRO A 219 -16.36 -1.05 -14.40
CA PRO A 219 -17.72 -1.38 -13.99
C PRO A 219 -18.13 -2.79 -14.46
N ALA A 220 -18.68 -3.59 -13.55
CA ALA A 220 -19.06 -4.98 -13.82
C ALA A 220 -20.24 -5.43 -12.98
N ASN A 221 -21.01 -6.38 -13.51
CA ASN A 221 -21.96 -7.18 -12.76
C ASN A 221 -21.24 -8.44 -12.25
N VAL A 222 -21.15 -8.58 -10.92
CA VAL A 222 -20.40 -9.65 -10.28
C VAL A 222 -21.34 -10.61 -9.58
N THR A 223 -21.31 -11.87 -10.00
CA THR A 223 -22.19 -12.95 -9.53
C THR A 223 -21.38 -14.18 -9.11
N SER A 224 -22.01 -15.08 -8.38
CA SER A 224 -21.41 -16.32 -7.92
C SER A 224 -22.44 -17.44 -7.93
N SER A 225 -22.05 -18.64 -8.34
CA SER A 225 -22.87 -19.85 -8.10
C SER A 225 -22.80 -20.31 -6.65
N VAL A 226 -21.72 -19.96 -5.95
CA VAL A 226 -21.49 -20.30 -4.55
C VAL A 226 -22.34 -19.40 -3.64
N ARG A 227 -22.91 -19.98 -2.58
CA ARG A 227 -23.54 -19.21 -1.50
C ARG A 227 -22.52 -18.32 -0.80
N THR A 228 -22.91 -17.11 -0.42
CA THR A 228 -22.01 -16.16 0.24
C THR A 228 -22.48 -15.80 1.64
N LYS A 229 -21.53 -15.33 2.46
CA LYS A 229 -21.86 -14.73 3.76
C LYS A 229 -22.57 -13.40 3.55
N LYS A 230 -23.55 -13.10 4.41
CA LYS A 230 -24.29 -11.82 4.38
C LYS A 230 -23.32 -10.64 4.50
N PHE A 231 -23.53 -9.60 3.69
CA PHE A 231 -22.66 -8.40 3.57
C PHE A 231 -21.27 -8.67 2.96
N HIS A 232 -21.08 -9.84 2.36
CA HIS A 232 -19.87 -10.25 1.64
C HIS A 232 -20.23 -10.85 0.27
N GLU A 233 -21.36 -10.44 -0.30
CA GLU A 233 -21.81 -10.85 -1.62
C GLU A 233 -20.85 -10.32 -2.71
N PRO A 234 -20.72 -11.01 -3.87
CA PRO A 234 -19.71 -10.66 -4.86
C PRO A 234 -19.86 -9.23 -5.42
N GLN A 235 -21.07 -8.81 -5.81
CA GLN A 235 -21.31 -7.44 -6.28
C GLN A 235 -20.93 -6.40 -5.22
N PHE A 236 -21.34 -6.63 -3.96
CA PHE A 236 -21.03 -5.72 -2.85
C PHE A 236 -19.51 -5.63 -2.63
N GLY A 237 -18.81 -6.76 -2.65
CA GLY A 237 -17.36 -6.83 -2.50
C GLY A 237 -16.62 -6.11 -3.63
N TYR A 238 -17.10 -6.22 -4.88
CA TYR A 238 -16.50 -5.55 -6.02
C TYR A 238 -16.69 -4.03 -5.96
N ASP A 239 -17.91 -3.55 -5.72
CA ASP A 239 -18.25 -2.12 -5.73
C ASP A 239 -17.63 -1.36 -4.56
N ASN A 240 -17.52 -2.01 -3.40
CA ASN A 240 -17.05 -1.41 -2.17
C ASN A 240 -15.59 -1.78 -1.84
N TYR A 241 -14.93 -2.56 -2.71
CA TYR A 241 -13.62 -3.18 -2.50
C TYR A 241 -13.51 -3.78 -1.09
N PHE A 242 -14.44 -4.68 -0.85
CA PHE A 242 -14.64 -5.40 0.40
C PHE A 242 -14.48 -6.89 0.11
N ALA A 243 -14.02 -7.64 1.12
CA ALA A 243 -13.80 -9.06 1.03
C ALA A 243 -15.09 -9.81 0.61
N MET A 244 -15.05 -10.54 -0.49
CA MET A 244 -16.07 -11.50 -0.89
C MET A 244 -15.86 -12.81 -0.12
N TRP A 245 -16.92 -13.38 0.43
CA TRP A 245 -16.82 -14.57 1.30
C TRP A 245 -17.71 -15.68 0.79
N LEU A 246 -17.09 -16.72 0.23
CA LEU A 246 -17.76 -17.85 -0.40
C LEU A 246 -17.87 -19.01 0.59
N LEU A 247 -19.01 -19.70 0.58
CA LEU A 247 -19.37 -20.76 1.52
C LEU A 247 -19.56 -22.09 0.79
N ASN A 248 -18.86 -23.13 1.25
CA ASN A 248 -18.99 -24.51 0.75
C ASN A 248 -18.82 -24.62 -0.77
N VAL A 249 -17.67 -24.17 -1.28
CA VAL A 249 -17.33 -24.25 -2.72
C VAL A 249 -17.26 -25.72 -3.15
N THR A 250 -17.87 -26.03 -4.30
CA THR A 250 -17.87 -27.35 -4.93
C THR A 250 -17.27 -27.31 -6.33
N SER A 251 -16.98 -28.47 -6.93
CA SER A 251 -16.48 -28.54 -8.30
C SER A 251 -17.52 -28.04 -9.29
N GLY A 252 -17.11 -27.15 -10.19
CA GLY A 252 -17.98 -26.52 -11.19
C GLY A 252 -18.59 -25.18 -10.73
N ASP A 253 -18.38 -24.80 -9.46
CA ASP A 253 -18.76 -23.48 -9.00
C ASP A 253 -17.91 -22.37 -9.64
N TYR A 254 -18.43 -21.14 -9.62
CA TYR A 254 -17.72 -19.98 -10.17
C TYR A 254 -18.07 -18.66 -9.49
N VAL A 255 -17.17 -17.68 -9.63
CA VAL A 255 -17.43 -16.25 -9.47
C VAL A 255 -17.20 -15.58 -10.83
N SER A 256 -18.19 -14.86 -11.32
CA SER A 256 -18.21 -14.22 -12.64
C SER A 256 -18.25 -12.71 -12.50
N MET A 257 -17.44 -12.01 -13.29
CA MET A 257 -17.35 -10.56 -13.40
C MET A 257 -17.63 -10.17 -14.85
N VAL A 258 -18.89 -9.87 -15.17
CA VAL A 258 -19.30 -9.45 -16.52
C VAL A 258 -19.20 -7.93 -16.63
N PHE A 259 -18.28 -7.44 -17.46
CA PHE A 259 -18.06 -6.01 -17.63
C PHE A 259 -19.23 -5.35 -18.37
N HIS A 260 -19.52 -4.09 -18.01
CA HIS A 260 -20.58 -3.32 -18.67
C HIS A 260 -20.24 -2.98 -20.13
N GLU A 261 -18.96 -2.91 -20.45
CA GLU A 261 -18.42 -2.69 -21.79
C GLU A 261 -17.27 -3.67 -22.04
N GLU A 262 -17.01 -4.03 -23.29
CA GLU A 262 -15.81 -4.80 -23.64
C GLU A 262 -14.56 -3.99 -23.29
N ILE A 263 -13.63 -4.61 -22.57
CA ILE A 263 -12.38 -3.96 -22.16
C ILE A 263 -11.19 -4.63 -22.81
N LEU A 264 -10.17 -3.82 -23.13
CA LEU A 264 -8.85 -4.33 -23.49
C LEU A 264 -8.05 -4.57 -22.21
N LEU A 265 -8.10 -5.80 -21.71
CA LEU A 265 -7.48 -6.24 -20.47
C LEU A 265 -5.94 -6.25 -20.58
N THR A 266 -5.27 -5.62 -19.62
CA THR A 266 -3.80 -5.55 -19.57
C THR A 266 -3.21 -6.13 -18.28
N GLY A 267 -4.02 -6.32 -17.25
CA GLY A 267 -3.58 -7.05 -16.07
C GLY A 267 -4.72 -7.42 -15.12
N VAL A 268 -4.52 -8.52 -14.41
CA VAL A 268 -5.42 -9.01 -13.35
C VAL A 268 -4.59 -9.37 -12.13
N MET A 269 -5.00 -8.91 -10.97
CA MET A 269 -4.52 -9.40 -9.68
C MET A 269 -5.71 -9.76 -8.81
N PHE A 270 -5.74 -11.02 -8.36
CA PHE A 270 -6.65 -11.50 -7.34
C PHE A 270 -5.83 -12.02 -6.16
N MET A 271 -6.19 -11.61 -4.93
CA MET A 271 -5.62 -12.21 -3.71
C MET A 271 -6.72 -12.68 -2.78
N SER A 272 -6.47 -13.85 -2.18
CA SER A 272 -7.35 -14.55 -1.24
C SER A 272 -6.62 -14.93 0.04
N GLY A 273 -7.33 -15.15 1.14
CA GLY A 273 -6.71 -15.39 2.45
C GLY A 273 -5.82 -14.23 2.90
N LEU A 274 -6.44 -13.07 2.98
CA LEU A 274 -5.96 -11.89 3.70
C LEU A 274 -6.92 -11.63 4.87
N PRO A 275 -6.60 -10.69 5.78
CA PRO A 275 -7.55 -10.26 6.80
C PRO A 275 -8.94 -9.97 6.22
N PRO A 276 -10.03 -10.37 6.90
CA PRO A 276 -10.07 -10.75 8.31
C PRO A 276 -9.78 -12.24 8.59
N VAL A 277 -9.60 -13.08 7.57
CA VAL A 277 -9.42 -14.54 7.77
C VAL A 277 -8.30 -15.08 6.86
N PRO A 278 -7.01 -14.84 7.20
CA PRO A 278 -5.87 -15.19 6.34
C PRO A 278 -5.76 -16.67 5.96
N GLN A 279 -6.32 -17.57 6.77
CA GLN A 279 -6.34 -19.01 6.53
C GLN A 279 -7.34 -19.44 5.44
N TYR A 280 -8.33 -18.60 5.10
CA TYR A 280 -9.38 -18.89 4.12
C TYR A 280 -8.99 -18.41 2.73
N LYS A 281 -8.05 -19.14 2.12
CA LYS A 281 -7.46 -18.84 0.81
C LYS A 281 -7.88 -19.83 -0.26
N LEU A 282 -7.83 -19.36 -1.50
CA LEU A 282 -7.87 -20.19 -2.70
C LEU A 282 -6.50 -20.85 -2.95
N GLY A 283 -6.50 -21.93 -3.71
CA GLY A 283 -5.32 -22.61 -4.22
C GLY A 283 -5.42 -22.93 -5.72
N PRO A 284 -4.54 -23.81 -6.23
CA PRO A 284 -4.48 -24.24 -7.63
C PRO A 284 -5.78 -24.75 -8.24
N GLU A 285 -6.74 -25.15 -7.42
CA GLU A 285 -8.07 -25.57 -7.83
C GLU A 285 -8.98 -24.42 -8.28
N ALA A 286 -8.61 -23.17 -8.03
CA ALA A 286 -9.26 -21.99 -8.59
C ALA A 286 -8.54 -21.57 -9.88
N LEU A 287 -9.23 -21.72 -11.01
CA LEU A 287 -8.76 -21.34 -12.34
C LEU A 287 -9.37 -20.01 -12.75
N VAL A 288 -8.63 -19.22 -13.52
CA VAL A 288 -9.08 -17.94 -14.04
C VAL A 288 -9.23 -18.03 -15.55
N TYR A 289 -10.41 -17.64 -16.03
CA TYR A 289 -10.77 -17.59 -17.43
C TYR A 289 -11.21 -16.19 -17.83
N ALA A 290 -11.02 -15.88 -19.11
CA ALA A 290 -11.63 -14.74 -19.78
C ALA A 290 -12.56 -15.21 -20.88
N PHE A 291 -13.61 -14.43 -21.13
CA PHE A 291 -14.52 -14.62 -22.26
C PHE A 291 -14.57 -13.35 -23.10
N ASN A 292 -14.73 -13.50 -24.41
CA ASN A 292 -14.92 -12.40 -25.35
C ASN A 292 -16.39 -12.32 -25.84
N ASN A 293 -16.68 -11.37 -26.72
CA ASN A 293 -18.00 -11.17 -27.32
C ASN A 293 -18.54 -12.37 -28.12
N ALA A 294 -17.69 -13.35 -28.48
CA ALA A 294 -18.08 -14.57 -29.18
C ALA A 294 -18.24 -15.77 -28.22
N ASP A 295 -18.28 -15.53 -26.91
CA ASP A 295 -18.28 -16.54 -25.84
C ASP A 295 -17.07 -17.50 -25.91
N GLU A 296 -15.98 -17.09 -26.56
CA GLU A 296 -14.76 -17.88 -26.61
C GLU A 296 -14.06 -17.83 -25.25
N ARG A 297 -13.81 -19.01 -24.68
CA ARG A 297 -13.17 -19.17 -23.37
C ARG A 297 -11.65 -19.25 -23.50
N VAL A 298 -10.95 -18.33 -22.85
CA VAL A 298 -9.48 -18.29 -22.76
C VAL A 298 -9.04 -18.61 -21.34
N HIS A 299 -8.20 -19.63 -21.17
CA HIS A 299 -7.58 -19.95 -19.88
C HIS A 299 -6.43 -18.97 -19.59
N LEU A 300 -6.55 -18.22 -18.50
CA LEU A 300 -5.56 -17.22 -18.09
C LEU A 300 -4.54 -17.76 -17.10
N GLY A 301 -4.89 -18.81 -16.34
CA GLY A 301 -4.02 -19.47 -15.38
C GLY A 301 -4.77 -19.88 -14.12
N GLN A 302 -4.03 -20.11 -13.05
CA GLN A 302 -4.56 -20.61 -11.78
C GLN A 302 -4.00 -19.85 -10.59
N PHE A 303 -4.72 -19.87 -9.48
CA PHE A 303 -4.21 -19.33 -8.22
C PHE A 303 -3.00 -20.14 -7.72
N SER A 304 -2.07 -19.45 -7.08
CA SER A 304 -0.95 -20.08 -6.38
C SER A 304 -1.41 -20.72 -5.06
N SER A 305 -0.60 -21.59 -4.48
CA SER A 305 -0.83 -22.16 -3.13
C SER A 305 -0.82 -21.11 -2.01
N LYS A 306 -0.38 -19.88 -2.30
CA LYS A 306 -0.44 -18.73 -1.39
C LYS A 306 -1.76 -17.96 -1.47
N GLY A 307 -2.63 -18.29 -2.43
CA GLY A 307 -3.92 -17.63 -2.62
C GLY A 307 -3.88 -16.44 -3.56
N ASP A 308 -2.84 -16.32 -4.39
CA ASP A 308 -2.64 -15.19 -5.29
C ASP A 308 -2.70 -15.62 -6.76
N PHE A 309 -3.36 -14.83 -7.60
CA PHE A 309 -3.31 -14.90 -9.06
C PHE A 309 -2.88 -13.53 -9.60
N LEU A 310 -1.78 -13.49 -10.35
CA LEU A 310 -1.23 -12.28 -10.95
C LEU A 310 -0.97 -12.53 -12.44
N LEU A 311 -1.47 -11.65 -13.30
CA LEU A 311 -1.28 -11.72 -14.73
C LEU A 311 -1.07 -10.32 -15.32
N ARG A 312 -0.07 -10.19 -16.19
CA ARG A 312 0.15 -9.03 -17.06
C ARG A 312 0.09 -9.48 -18.51
N LEU A 313 -0.59 -8.70 -19.34
CA LEU A 313 -0.82 -8.96 -20.75
C LEU A 313 -0.52 -7.70 -21.55
N LYS A 314 -0.24 -7.85 -22.84
CA LYS A 314 -0.13 -6.71 -23.77
C LYS A 314 -1.51 -6.13 -24.15
N GLY A 315 -2.57 -6.90 -23.95
CA GLY A 315 -3.94 -6.57 -24.35
C GLY A 315 -4.71 -7.83 -24.70
N LEU A 316 -5.89 -8.02 -24.12
CA LEU A 316 -6.86 -9.06 -24.47
C LEU A 316 -8.26 -8.47 -24.42
N LEU A 317 -9.01 -8.51 -25.51
CA LEU A 317 -10.41 -8.06 -25.51
C LEU A 317 -11.27 -9.06 -24.74
N VAL A 318 -11.94 -8.59 -23.70
CA VAL A 318 -12.75 -9.41 -22.80
C VAL A 318 -14.05 -8.71 -22.42
N THR A 319 -15.10 -9.50 -22.28
CA THR A 319 -16.42 -9.10 -21.75
C THR A 319 -16.64 -9.67 -20.36
N GLU A 320 -15.95 -10.75 -19.99
CA GLU A 320 -16.08 -11.38 -18.68
C GLU A 320 -14.74 -11.92 -18.18
N LEU A 321 -14.49 -11.78 -16.88
CA LEU A 321 -13.53 -12.60 -16.14
C LEU A 321 -14.28 -13.56 -15.22
N ARG A 322 -13.84 -14.82 -15.17
CA ARG A 322 -14.44 -15.84 -14.32
C ARG A 322 -13.39 -16.60 -13.54
N ILE A 323 -13.62 -16.76 -12.24
CA ILE A 323 -12.90 -17.69 -11.38
C ILE A 323 -13.74 -18.97 -11.31
N GLU A 324 -13.25 -20.08 -11.83
CA GLU A 324 -13.93 -21.39 -11.82
C GLU A 324 -13.21 -22.36 -10.86
N PHE A 325 -13.97 -23.13 -10.10
CA PHE A 325 -13.44 -24.08 -9.11
C PHE A 325 -13.48 -25.51 -9.65
N THR A 326 -12.33 -26.20 -9.67
CA THR A 326 -12.22 -27.57 -10.21
C THR A 326 -12.35 -28.67 -9.17
N ALA A 327 -12.43 -28.31 -7.89
CA ALA A 327 -12.53 -29.24 -6.78
C ALA A 327 -13.31 -28.60 -5.61
N PRO A 328 -13.96 -29.40 -4.75
CA PRO A 328 -14.57 -28.87 -3.54
C PRO A 328 -13.52 -28.36 -2.56
N LEU A 329 -13.82 -27.25 -1.88
CA LEU A 329 -12.97 -26.67 -0.85
C LEU A 329 -13.48 -27.08 0.53
N GLN A 330 -12.56 -27.52 1.39
CA GLN A 330 -12.90 -27.96 2.76
C GLN A 330 -13.28 -26.79 3.67
N ASN A 331 -12.76 -25.59 3.39
CA ASN A 331 -12.98 -24.39 4.18
C ASN A 331 -13.72 -23.34 3.36
N GLU A 332 -14.36 -22.40 4.05
CA GLU A 332 -14.79 -21.15 3.45
C GLU A 332 -13.59 -20.39 2.87
N VAL A 333 -13.83 -19.54 1.88
CA VAL A 333 -12.76 -18.79 1.20
C VAL A 333 -13.11 -17.33 1.02
N VAL A 334 -12.08 -16.50 1.10
CA VAL A 334 -12.21 -15.05 1.02
C VAL A 334 -11.38 -14.52 -0.15
N ILE A 335 -11.99 -13.72 -1.01
CA ILE A 335 -11.32 -12.97 -2.09
C ILE A 335 -11.41 -11.48 -1.72
N ASP A 336 -10.28 -10.77 -1.65
CA ASP A 336 -10.26 -9.37 -1.23
C ASP A 336 -9.60 -8.45 -2.27
N HIS A 337 -8.31 -8.66 -2.55
CA HIS A 337 -7.58 -7.76 -3.45
C HIS A 337 -7.84 -8.10 -4.90
N ILE A 338 -8.86 -7.46 -5.47
CA ILE A 338 -9.15 -7.49 -6.90
C ILE A 338 -8.66 -6.19 -7.54
N LEU A 339 -7.70 -6.31 -8.45
CA LEU A 339 -7.27 -5.26 -9.37
C LEU A 339 -7.40 -5.73 -10.81
N ILE A 340 -8.02 -4.91 -11.64
CA ILE A 340 -8.17 -5.17 -13.07
C ILE A 340 -7.69 -3.93 -13.81
N ASP A 341 -6.56 -4.05 -14.49
CA ASP A 341 -6.00 -2.99 -15.33
C ASP A 341 -6.47 -3.19 -16.77
N LYS A 342 -6.96 -2.11 -17.39
CA LYS A 342 -7.33 -2.06 -18.81
C LYS A 342 -6.57 -0.93 -19.50
N GLN A 343 -6.43 -1.02 -20.81
CA GLN A 343 -5.98 0.13 -21.60
C GLN A 343 -7.05 1.22 -21.53
N GLU A 344 -6.63 2.46 -21.25
CA GLU A 344 -7.51 3.62 -21.39
C GLU A 344 -7.59 4.00 -22.87
N ASN A 345 -8.80 4.24 -23.38
CA ASN A 345 -8.97 4.81 -24.71
C ASN A 345 -8.49 6.26 -24.61
N SER A 346 -7.36 6.53 -25.28
CA SER A 346 -6.70 7.83 -25.38
C SER A 346 -7.58 8.91 -25.99
#